data_AF-A0A942RIC1-F1
#
_entry.id   AF-A0A942RIC1-F1
#
_cell.length_a   1.000
_cell.length_b   1.000
_cell.length_c   1.000
_cell.angle_alpha   90.00
_cell.angle_beta   90.00
_cell.angle_gamma   90.00
#
_symmetry.space_group_name_H-M   'P 1'
#
loop_
_entity.id
_entity.type
_entity.pdbx_description
1 polymer ?
#
loop_
_entity_poly.entity_id
_entity_poly.type
_entity_poly.pdbx_seq_one_letter_code
_entity_poly.pdbx_strand_id
1 'polypeptide(L)'
;MGKKVVETRILTYVAGLLHFYGVMQFDDLYRAVHEKMPEILDRVKFRKLLEKTVLDDDSPYVFDGEDEFFFDIEVDDVEWVLDEQSQRSNVPFRPVSEEEAESLLADQYTLLWSAAETKFYEWLIERGGFDPDIALAAALDYAGNIKNGLSPAELMKMVSAEILLENEEELKQAISLVMEFANHIPQWVLKGWRPTEILAMSGN
;
A
#
# COMPACT_ATOMS: atom_id res chain seq x y z
N MET A 1 25.67 -16.51 -3.64
CA MET A 1 25.09 -15.16 -3.77
C MET A 1 25.91 -14.20 -2.92
N GLY A 2 26.25 -12.99 -3.41
CA GLY A 2 27.04 -12.03 -2.61
C GLY A 2 26.21 -11.46 -1.46
N LYS A 3 26.85 -11.13 -0.31
CA LYS A 3 26.17 -10.58 0.89
C LYS A 3 25.23 -9.40 0.54
N LYS A 4 25.69 -8.48 -0.30
CA LYS A 4 24.92 -7.31 -0.76
C LYS A 4 23.65 -7.69 -1.54
N VAL A 5 23.70 -8.75 -2.36
CA VAL A 5 22.55 -9.23 -3.14
C VAL A 5 21.46 -9.80 -2.23
N VAL A 6 21.87 -10.50 -1.16
CA VAL A 6 20.93 -11.04 -0.17
C VAL A 6 20.26 -9.92 0.61
N GLU A 7 21.04 -8.94 1.09
CA GLU A 7 20.52 -7.78 1.82
C GLU A 7 19.55 -6.96 0.98
N THR A 8 19.88 -6.69 -0.29
CA THR A 8 18.96 -6.00 -1.23
C THR A 8 17.65 -6.75 -1.39
N ARG A 9 17.68 -8.05 -1.69
CA ARG A 9 16.46 -8.87 -1.84
C ARG A 9 15.58 -8.85 -0.59
N ILE A 10 16.19 -8.93 0.60
CA ILE A 10 15.47 -8.85 1.88
C ILE A 10 14.78 -7.49 2.03
N LEU A 11 15.53 -6.40 1.85
CA LEU A 11 15.00 -5.05 2.01
C LEU A 11 13.91 -4.73 0.98
N THR A 12 14.05 -5.22 -0.25
CA THR A 12 13.01 -5.13 -1.28
C THR A 12 11.73 -5.81 -0.82
N TYR A 13 11.82 -7.03 -0.33
CA TYR A 13 10.64 -7.73 0.13
C TYR A 13 10.01 -7.08 1.37
N VAL A 14 10.82 -6.57 2.30
CA VAL A 14 10.33 -5.82 3.47
C VAL A 14 9.57 -4.57 3.05
N ALA A 15 10.13 -3.76 2.13
CA ALA A 15 9.44 -2.57 1.62
C ALA A 15 8.11 -2.94 0.95
N GLY A 16 8.06 -4.03 0.18
CA GLY A 16 6.80 -4.51 -0.40
C GLY A 16 5.77 -4.93 0.65
N LEU A 17 6.18 -5.66 1.69
CA LEU A 17 5.28 -6.05 2.80
C LEU A 17 4.72 -4.80 3.50
N LEU A 18 5.58 -3.84 3.84
CA LEU A 18 5.16 -2.61 4.52
C LEU A 18 4.26 -1.75 3.63
N HIS A 19 4.52 -1.63 2.33
CA HIS A 19 3.65 -0.92 1.40
C HIS A 19 2.21 -1.45 1.39
N PHE A 20 2.06 -2.78 1.42
CA PHE A 20 0.73 -3.40 1.41
C PHE A 20 0.08 -3.49 2.78
N TYR A 21 0.83 -3.57 3.87
CA TYR A 21 0.27 -3.79 5.20
C TYR A 21 0.26 -2.54 6.09
N GLY A 22 1.00 -1.50 5.71
CA GLY A 22 1.19 -0.26 6.46
C GLY A 22 2.18 -0.46 7.59
N VAL A 23 1.89 -1.39 8.49
CA VAL A 23 2.72 -1.69 9.67
C VAL A 23 2.75 -3.19 9.93
N MET A 24 3.89 -3.67 10.44
CA MET A 24 4.04 -5.01 10.97
C MET A 24 4.83 -5.02 12.26
N GLN A 25 4.40 -5.85 13.21
CA GLN A 25 5.25 -6.21 14.34
C GLN A 25 6.51 -6.91 13.84
N PHE A 26 7.64 -6.64 14.47
CA PHE A 26 8.95 -7.17 14.07
C PHE A 26 8.96 -8.70 13.96
N ASP A 27 8.27 -9.38 14.86
CA ASP A 27 8.25 -10.85 14.89
C ASP A 27 7.46 -11.44 13.72
N ASP A 28 6.38 -10.79 13.32
CA ASP A 28 5.58 -11.17 12.17
C ASP A 28 6.31 -10.85 10.86
N LEU A 29 6.97 -9.68 10.79
CA LEU A 29 7.80 -9.30 9.65
C LEU A 29 8.97 -10.27 9.47
N TYR A 30 9.70 -10.58 10.53
CA TYR A 30 10.80 -11.56 10.50
C TYR A 30 10.30 -12.92 10.01
N ARG A 31 9.15 -13.40 10.53
CA ARG A 31 8.57 -14.68 10.11
C ARG A 31 8.19 -14.67 8.63
N ALA A 32 7.50 -13.63 8.15
CA ALA A 32 7.08 -13.52 6.76
C ALA A 32 8.27 -13.55 5.79
N VAL A 33 9.34 -12.82 6.11
CA VAL A 33 10.55 -12.77 5.28
C VAL A 33 11.29 -14.12 5.37
N HIS A 34 11.43 -14.71 6.56
CA HIS A 34 12.09 -16.01 6.78
C HIS A 34 11.38 -17.18 6.10
N GLU A 35 10.04 -17.19 6.05
CA GLU A 35 9.27 -18.23 5.35
C GLU A 35 9.54 -18.25 3.84
N LYS A 36 9.72 -17.07 3.24
CA LYS A 36 10.04 -16.94 1.80
C LYS A 36 11.50 -17.16 1.48
N MET A 37 12.40 -16.78 2.40
CA MET A 37 13.84 -16.86 2.18
C MET A 37 14.52 -17.52 3.39
N PRO A 38 14.40 -18.84 3.58
CA PRO A 38 14.92 -19.53 4.77
C PRO A 38 16.46 -19.44 4.95
N GLU A 39 17.19 -18.96 3.94
CA GLU A 39 18.62 -18.67 4.00
C GLU A 39 18.94 -17.30 4.65
N ILE A 40 17.96 -16.64 5.30
CA ILE A 40 18.08 -15.32 5.91
C ILE A 40 19.02 -15.30 7.13
N LEU A 41 19.57 -14.11 7.35
CA LEU A 41 20.21 -13.64 8.57
C LEU A 41 19.46 -14.10 9.85
N ASP A 42 20.19 -14.46 10.90
CA ASP A 42 19.56 -14.66 12.21
C ASP A 42 18.77 -13.39 12.65
N ARG A 43 17.80 -13.57 13.55
CA ARG A 43 16.89 -12.50 14.00
C ARG A 43 17.61 -11.21 14.41
N VAL A 44 18.78 -11.30 15.05
CA VAL A 44 19.57 -10.13 15.47
C VAL A 44 20.17 -9.40 14.26
N LYS A 45 20.72 -10.14 13.30
CA LYS A 45 21.26 -9.57 12.06
C LYS A 45 20.16 -8.99 11.17
N PHE A 46 18.98 -9.61 11.12
CA PHE A 46 17.83 -9.07 10.40
C PHE A 46 17.40 -7.72 10.98
N ARG A 47 17.22 -7.63 12.31
CA ARG A 47 16.93 -6.35 12.99
C ARG A 47 17.96 -5.27 12.67
N LYS A 48 19.25 -5.59 12.82
CA LYS A 48 20.34 -4.64 12.53
C LYS A 48 20.36 -4.17 11.07
N LEU A 49 19.94 -5.02 10.14
CA LEU A 49 19.81 -4.64 8.74
C LEU A 49 18.71 -3.58 8.59
N LEU A 50 17.54 -3.80 9.17
CA LEU A 50 16.42 -2.85 9.11
C LEU A 50 16.75 -1.53 9.81
N GLU A 51 17.26 -1.57 11.04
CA GLU A 51 17.67 -0.38 11.80
C GLU A 51 18.73 0.43 11.05
N LYS A 52 19.70 -0.24 10.42
CA LYS A 52 20.69 0.44 9.60
C LYS A 52 20.05 1.13 8.40
N THR A 53 19.10 0.46 7.74
CA THR A 53 18.38 1.02 6.58
C THR A 53 17.55 2.24 6.96
N VAL A 54 16.86 2.21 8.11
CA VAL A 54 16.10 3.36 8.63
C VAL A 54 17.00 4.56 8.92
N LEU A 55 18.21 4.32 9.45
CA LEU A 55 19.17 5.38 9.77
C LEU A 55 19.98 5.90 8.57
N ASP A 56 19.78 5.34 7.38
CA ASP A 56 20.53 5.67 6.18
C ASP A 56 19.71 6.61 5.29
N ASP A 57 19.95 7.92 5.39
CA ASP A 57 19.25 8.95 4.60
C ASP A 57 19.39 8.76 3.07
N ASP A 58 20.42 8.02 2.61
CA ASP A 58 20.64 7.71 1.19
C ASP A 58 20.00 6.37 0.78
N SER A 59 19.27 5.71 1.68
CA SER A 59 18.55 4.46 1.40
C SER A 59 17.42 4.69 0.38
N PRO A 60 17.29 3.83 -0.65
CA PRO A 60 16.13 3.88 -1.55
C PRO A 60 14.87 3.23 -0.95
N TYR A 61 14.97 2.63 0.23
CA TYR A 61 13.85 1.99 0.90
C TYR A 61 13.16 2.98 1.82
N VAL A 62 11.86 3.11 1.63
CA VAL A 62 11.05 4.14 2.26
C VAL A 62 10.17 3.51 3.34
N PHE A 63 10.77 3.25 4.50
CA PHE A 63 10.07 2.76 5.69
C PHE A 63 10.81 3.21 6.94
N ASP A 64 10.10 3.23 8.07
CA ASP A 64 10.64 3.56 9.38
C ASP A 64 10.33 2.44 10.38
N GLY A 65 10.80 2.56 11.61
CA GLY A 65 10.53 1.57 12.66
C GLY A 65 10.80 2.07 14.06
N GLU A 66 10.02 1.52 14.98
CA GLU A 66 10.21 1.64 16.42
C GLU A 66 10.66 0.28 17.00
N ASP A 67 10.84 0.21 18.32
CA ASP A 67 11.39 -0.98 18.99
C ASP A 67 10.66 -2.29 18.61
N GLU A 68 9.34 -2.25 18.47
CA GLU A 68 8.50 -3.44 18.28
C GLU A 68 7.92 -3.63 16.87
N PHE A 69 7.95 -2.61 16.01
CA PHE A 69 7.31 -2.65 14.70
C PHE A 69 8.05 -1.81 13.65
N PHE A 70 7.83 -2.14 12.39
CA PHE A 70 8.27 -1.36 11.22
C PHE A 70 7.05 -0.97 10.42
N PHE A 71 7.09 0.19 9.77
CA PHE A 71 5.96 0.76 9.06
C PHE A 71 6.39 1.53 7.81
N ASP A 72 5.51 1.56 6.82
CA ASP A 72 5.62 2.42 5.65
C ASP A 72 5.48 3.88 6.08
N ILE A 73 6.31 4.78 5.53
CA ILE A 73 6.31 6.19 5.95
C ILE A 73 5.01 6.92 5.61
N GLU A 74 4.20 6.38 4.69
CA GLU A 74 2.91 6.96 4.32
C GLU A 74 1.84 6.72 5.40
N VAL A 75 2.12 5.92 6.44
CA VAL A 75 1.19 5.68 7.53
C VAL A 75 1.12 6.89 8.45
N ASP A 76 -0.04 7.55 8.48
CA ASP A 76 -0.27 8.73 9.33
C ASP A 76 -0.44 8.36 10.81
N ASP A 77 -1.13 7.25 11.10
CA ASP A 77 -1.43 6.78 12.45
C ASP A 77 -1.16 5.28 12.58
N VAL A 78 0.06 4.94 13.01
CA VAL A 78 0.53 3.56 13.14
C VAL A 78 -0.25 2.79 14.21
N GLU A 79 -0.58 3.44 15.33
CA GLU A 79 -1.33 2.83 16.43
C GLU A 79 -2.74 2.45 15.96
N TRP A 80 -3.42 3.35 15.24
CA TRP A 80 -4.73 3.07 14.66
C TRP A 80 -4.71 1.87 13.71
N VAL A 81 -3.71 1.77 12.82
CA VAL A 81 -3.61 0.63 11.90
C VAL A 81 -3.41 -0.68 12.67
N LEU A 82 -2.52 -0.71 13.66
CA LEU A 82 -2.30 -1.88 14.52
C LEU A 82 -3.57 -2.30 15.27
N ASP A 83 -4.29 -1.34 15.85
CA ASP A 83 -5.55 -1.58 16.56
C ASP A 83 -6.60 -2.17 15.62
N GLU A 84 -6.81 -1.58 14.45
CA GLU A 84 -7.77 -2.07 13.46
C GLU A 84 -7.41 -3.47 12.93
N GLN A 85 -6.12 -3.74 12.69
CA GLN A 85 -5.64 -5.07 12.29
C GLN A 85 -5.86 -6.12 13.39
N SER A 86 -5.70 -5.73 14.67
CA SER A 86 -5.89 -6.62 15.82
C SER A 86 -7.36 -7.00 16.02
N GLN A 87 -8.28 -6.05 15.81
CA GLN A 87 -9.73 -6.28 15.87
C GLN A 87 -10.21 -7.26 14.78
N ARG A 88 -9.48 -7.34 13.66
CA ARG A 88 -9.72 -8.27 12.54
C ARG A 88 -8.80 -9.48 12.59
N SER A 89 -8.72 -10.13 13.76
CA SER A 89 -7.86 -11.31 13.99
C SER A 89 -8.17 -12.49 13.05
N ASN A 90 -9.39 -12.57 12.50
CA ASN A 90 -9.82 -13.57 11.54
C ASN A 90 -9.38 -13.29 10.09
N VAL A 91 -8.92 -12.07 9.78
CA VAL A 91 -8.39 -11.72 8.46
C VAL A 91 -6.89 -12.00 8.47
N PRO A 92 -6.37 -12.92 7.63
CA PRO A 92 -4.94 -13.14 7.48
C PRO A 92 -4.30 -12.00 6.67
N PHE A 93 -2.97 -11.86 6.74
CA PHE A 93 -2.25 -10.99 5.80
C PHE A 93 -2.39 -11.49 4.37
N ARG A 94 -2.61 -10.57 3.42
CA ARG A 94 -2.64 -10.89 1.98
C ARG A 94 -1.27 -11.40 1.58
N PRO A 95 -1.14 -12.56 0.91
CA PRO A 95 0.16 -12.98 0.38
C PRO A 95 0.74 -11.93 -0.57
N VAL A 96 1.96 -11.47 -0.30
CA VAL A 96 2.74 -10.57 -1.17
C VAL A 96 3.86 -11.37 -1.84
N SER A 97 3.99 -11.25 -3.15
CA SER A 97 5.05 -11.88 -3.95
C SER A 97 6.33 -11.03 -4.00
N GLU A 98 7.45 -11.66 -4.36
CA GLU A 98 8.70 -10.91 -4.56
C GLU A 98 8.59 -10.00 -5.79
N GLU A 99 7.90 -10.45 -6.84
CA GLU A 99 7.66 -9.67 -8.05
C GLU A 99 6.83 -8.41 -7.76
N GLU A 100 5.81 -8.49 -6.89
CA GLU A 100 5.06 -7.31 -6.45
C GLU A 100 5.97 -6.30 -5.75
N ALA A 101 6.85 -6.78 -4.85
CA ALA A 101 7.80 -5.93 -4.14
C ALA A 101 8.86 -5.30 -5.07
N GLU A 102 9.33 -6.05 -6.08
CA GLU A 102 10.24 -5.56 -7.10
C GLU A 102 9.59 -4.50 -8.00
N SER A 103 8.34 -4.70 -8.40
CA SER A 103 7.60 -3.71 -9.19
C SER A 103 7.41 -2.39 -8.45
N LEU A 104 7.17 -2.41 -7.13
CA LEU A 104 7.09 -1.20 -6.30
C LEU A 104 8.40 -0.40 -6.34
N LEU A 105 9.54 -1.06 -6.08
CA LEU A 105 10.85 -0.37 -6.09
C LEU A 105 11.31 0.10 -7.46
N ALA A 106 10.75 -0.46 -8.53
CA ALA A 106 11.03 -0.03 -9.89
C ALA A 106 10.10 1.12 -10.35
N ASP A 107 9.29 1.69 -9.44
CA ASP A 107 8.25 2.68 -9.71
C ASP A 107 7.20 2.20 -10.74
N GLN A 108 6.96 0.89 -10.80
CA GLN A 108 6.02 0.26 -11.74
C GLN A 108 4.64 0.02 -11.11
N TYR A 109 4.14 1.01 -10.36
CA TYR A 109 2.88 0.93 -9.60
C TYR A 109 1.69 0.47 -10.45
N THR A 110 1.63 0.94 -11.70
CA THR A 110 0.53 0.64 -12.63
C THR A 110 0.43 -0.84 -13.01
N LEU A 111 1.49 -1.63 -12.84
CA LEU A 111 1.44 -3.09 -13.03
C LEU A 111 0.68 -3.82 -11.92
N LEU A 112 0.50 -3.16 -10.77
CA LEU A 112 -0.15 -3.70 -9.58
C LEU A 112 -1.63 -3.28 -9.49
N TRP A 113 -2.02 -2.32 -10.33
CA TRP A 113 -3.36 -1.74 -10.34
C TRP A 113 -4.41 -2.74 -10.80
N SER A 114 -5.56 -2.69 -10.13
CA SER A 114 -6.80 -3.28 -10.60
C SER A 114 -7.35 -2.51 -11.81
N ALA A 115 -8.32 -3.12 -12.50
CA ALA A 115 -9.06 -2.44 -13.56
C ALA A 115 -9.77 -1.17 -13.06
N ALA A 116 -10.19 -1.13 -11.79
CA ALA A 116 -10.82 0.03 -11.18
C ALA A 116 -9.83 1.18 -10.98
N GLU A 117 -8.61 0.87 -10.51
CA GLU A 117 -7.51 1.83 -10.37
C GLU A 117 -7.12 2.42 -11.73
N THR A 118 -6.92 1.57 -12.74
CA THR A 118 -6.60 2.01 -14.10
C THR A 118 -7.70 2.90 -14.68
N LYS A 119 -8.97 2.50 -14.55
CA LYS A 119 -10.12 3.27 -15.05
C LYS A 119 -10.25 4.63 -14.36
N PHE A 120 -9.97 4.70 -13.06
CA PHE A 120 -9.99 5.94 -12.32
C PHE A 120 -8.85 6.89 -12.77
N TYR A 121 -7.64 6.36 -12.95
CA TYR A 121 -6.51 7.10 -13.52
C TYR A 121 -6.81 7.64 -14.93
N GLU A 122 -7.34 6.80 -15.82
CA GLU A 122 -7.76 7.22 -17.18
C GLU A 122 -8.81 8.33 -17.11
N TRP A 123 -9.76 8.24 -16.17
CA TRP A 123 -10.76 9.27 -15.95
C TRP A 123 -10.16 10.61 -15.47
N LEU A 124 -9.14 10.60 -14.62
CA LEU A 124 -8.43 11.82 -14.22
C LEU A 124 -7.80 12.53 -15.42
N ILE A 125 -7.27 11.77 -16.38
CA ILE A 125 -6.70 12.32 -17.61
C ILE A 125 -7.80 12.85 -18.53
N GLU A 126 -8.75 11.98 -18.90
CA GLU A 126 -9.73 12.28 -19.94
C GLU A 126 -10.76 13.32 -19.50
N ARG A 127 -11.27 13.19 -18.26
CA ARG A 127 -12.30 14.07 -17.73
C ARG A 127 -11.72 15.20 -16.88
N GLY A 128 -10.73 14.89 -16.06
CA GLY A 128 -10.06 15.87 -15.20
C GLY A 128 -9.13 16.80 -15.98
N GLY A 129 -8.66 16.38 -17.16
CA GLY A 129 -7.71 17.16 -17.96
C GLY A 129 -6.30 17.17 -17.36
N PHE A 130 -5.99 16.18 -16.52
CA PHE A 130 -4.69 16.09 -15.87
C PHE A 130 -3.65 15.62 -16.89
N ASP A 131 -2.43 16.14 -16.77
CA ASP A 131 -1.28 15.53 -17.43
C ASP A 131 -1.04 14.12 -16.85
N PRO A 132 -0.61 13.12 -17.63
CA PRO A 132 -0.43 11.75 -17.15
C PRO A 132 0.42 11.63 -15.87
N ASP A 133 1.48 12.41 -15.72
CA ASP A 133 2.33 12.34 -14.53
C ASP A 133 1.59 12.91 -13.30
N ILE A 134 0.78 13.97 -13.50
CA ILE A 134 -0.06 14.56 -12.44
C ILE A 134 -1.20 13.61 -12.08
N ALA A 135 -1.82 12.96 -13.06
CA ALA A 135 -2.87 11.96 -12.84
C ALA A 135 -2.34 10.75 -12.05
N LEU A 136 -1.10 10.32 -12.34
CA LEU A 136 -0.45 9.24 -11.61
C LEU A 136 -0.20 9.66 -10.16
N ALA A 137 0.39 10.83 -9.95
CA ALA A 137 0.63 11.36 -8.60
C ALA A 137 -0.66 11.50 -7.80
N ALA A 138 -1.73 12.05 -8.41
CA ALA A 138 -3.04 12.17 -7.77
C ALA A 138 -3.66 10.81 -7.44
N ALA A 139 -3.60 9.83 -8.36
CA ALA A 139 -4.11 8.49 -8.09
C ALA A 139 -3.38 7.80 -6.93
N LEU A 140 -2.06 7.94 -6.84
CA LEU A 140 -1.26 7.41 -5.74
C LEU A 140 -1.58 8.12 -4.42
N ASP A 141 -1.65 9.46 -4.41
CA ASP A 141 -2.01 10.25 -3.23
C ASP A 141 -3.40 9.89 -2.72
N TYR A 142 -4.39 9.80 -3.60
CA TYR A 142 -5.74 9.39 -3.25
C TYR A 142 -5.80 7.95 -2.72
N ALA A 143 -5.01 7.03 -3.28
CA ALA A 143 -4.90 5.68 -2.74
C ALA A 143 -4.28 5.68 -1.33
N GLY A 144 -3.23 6.48 -1.10
CA GLY A 144 -2.62 6.68 0.21
C GLY A 144 -3.62 7.22 1.24
N ASN A 145 -4.40 8.23 0.88
CA ASN A 145 -5.46 8.76 1.75
C ASN A 145 -6.51 7.70 2.11
N ILE A 146 -6.95 6.86 1.15
CA ILE A 146 -7.87 5.75 1.43
C ILE A 146 -7.22 4.73 2.38
N LYS A 147 -5.93 4.42 2.22
CA LYS A 147 -5.19 3.54 3.13
C LYS A 147 -5.10 4.11 4.56
N ASN A 148 -5.02 5.43 4.69
CA ASN A 148 -5.10 6.19 5.94
C ASN A 148 -6.55 6.39 6.47
N GLY A 149 -7.53 5.70 5.91
CA GLY A 149 -8.90 5.68 6.45
C GLY A 149 -9.82 6.78 5.91
N LEU A 150 -9.40 7.56 4.91
CA LEU A 150 -10.27 8.51 4.23
C LEU A 150 -11.48 7.75 3.63
N SER A 151 -12.69 8.25 3.87
CA SER A 151 -13.88 7.63 3.29
C SER A 151 -14.02 7.97 1.80
N PRO A 152 -14.69 7.13 0.98
CA PRO A 152 -14.96 7.46 -0.42
C PRO A 152 -15.74 8.78 -0.59
N ALA A 153 -16.58 9.13 0.38
CA ALA A 153 -17.32 10.40 0.36
C ALA A 153 -16.41 11.61 0.59
N GLU A 154 -15.35 11.47 1.38
CA GLU A 154 -14.33 12.51 1.57
C GLU A 154 -13.39 12.59 0.37
N LEU A 155 -12.99 11.44 -0.19
CA LEU A 155 -12.22 11.42 -1.44
C LEU A 155 -13.00 12.09 -2.57
N MET A 156 -14.30 11.84 -2.69
CA MET A 156 -15.13 12.52 -3.68
C MET A 156 -15.14 14.05 -3.49
N LYS A 157 -15.07 14.54 -2.25
CA LYS A 157 -14.95 16.00 -2.01
C LYS A 157 -13.62 16.53 -2.57
N MET A 158 -12.51 15.84 -2.34
CA MET A 158 -11.20 16.20 -2.88
C MET A 158 -11.24 16.23 -4.41
N VAL A 159 -11.72 15.15 -5.03
CA VAL A 159 -11.87 15.04 -6.49
C VAL A 159 -12.74 16.17 -7.05
N SER A 160 -13.87 16.49 -6.42
CA SER A 160 -14.77 17.56 -6.87
C SER A 160 -14.21 18.97 -6.70
N ALA A 161 -13.18 19.15 -5.86
CA ALA A 161 -12.49 20.42 -5.71
C ALA A 161 -11.53 20.70 -6.88
N GLU A 162 -11.08 19.64 -7.56
CA GLU A 162 -10.11 19.73 -8.65
C GLU A 162 -10.75 19.55 -10.03
N ILE A 163 -11.83 18.77 -10.12
CA ILE A 163 -12.50 18.43 -11.37
C ILE A 163 -13.87 19.12 -11.45
N LEU A 164 -14.08 19.90 -12.51
CA LEU A 164 -15.35 20.55 -12.78
C LEU A 164 -16.38 19.53 -13.29
N LEU A 165 -17.41 19.29 -12.48
CA LEU A 165 -18.57 18.47 -12.82
C LEU A 165 -19.74 19.38 -13.18
N GLU A 166 -20.23 19.29 -14.41
CA GLU A 166 -21.15 20.29 -14.97
C GLU A 166 -22.62 19.96 -14.70
N ASN A 167 -22.93 18.69 -14.42
CA ASN A 167 -24.29 18.21 -14.28
C ASN A 167 -24.41 17.02 -13.33
N GLU A 168 -25.65 16.67 -12.99
CA GLU A 168 -25.97 15.59 -12.06
C GLU A 168 -25.50 14.21 -12.55
N GLU A 169 -25.49 13.98 -13.87
CA GLU A 169 -25.08 12.71 -14.44
C GLU A 169 -23.57 12.49 -14.29
N GLU A 170 -22.77 13.51 -14.57
CA GLU A 170 -21.33 13.50 -14.33
C GLU A 170 -20.99 13.32 -12.85
N LEU A 171 -21.75 13.97 -11.97
CA LEU A 171 -21.59 13.79 -10.53
C LEU A 171 -21.83 12.34 -10.11
N LYS A 172 -22.90 11.71 -10.62
CA LYS A 172 -23.20 10.29 -10.34
C LYS A 172 -22.10 9.36 -10.86
N GLN A 173 -21.58 9.63 -12.05
CA GLN A 173 -20.49 8.85 -12.63
C GLN A 173 -19.21 8.99 -11.80
N ALA A 174 -18.84 10.21 -11.40
CA ALA A 174 -17.69 10.46 -10.54
C ALA A 174 -17.82 9.76 -9.18
N ILE A 175 -18.99 9.84 -8.54
CA ILE A 175 -19.27 9.12 -7.28
C ILE A 175 -19.08 7.62 -7.47
N SER A 176 -19.64 7.06 -8.55
CA SER A 176 -19.50 5.62 -8.83
C SER A 176 -18.05 5.22 -9.04
N LEU A 177 -17.26 6.03 -9.76
CA LEU A 177 -15.83 5.78 -10.01
C LEU A 177 -15.01 5.85 -8.72
N VAL A 178 -15.22 6.87 -7.89
CA VAL A 178 -14.53 7.01 -6.59
C VAL A 178 -14.87 5.84 -5.66
N MET A 179 -16.13 5.43 -5.60
CA MET A 179 -16.56 4.26 -4.84
C MET A 179 -15.92 2.97 -5.37
N GLU A 180 -15.86 2.79 -6.68
CA GLU A 180 -15.24 1.63 -7.32
C GLU A 180 -13.73 1.60 -7.03
N PHE A 181 -13.04 2.72 -7.22
CA PHE A 181 -11.63 2.92 -6.91
C PHE A 181 -11.31 2.55 -5.45
N ALA A 182 -11.96 3.20 -4.48
CA ALA A 182 -11.67 3.00 -3.06
C ALA A 182 -11.91 1.55 -2.59
N ASN A 183 -12.86 0.83 -3.20
CA ASN A 183 -13.13 -0.57 -2.90
C ASN A 183 -12.13 -1.56 -3.51
N HIS A 184 -11.27 -1.09 -4.42
CA HIS A 184 -10.20 -1.88 -5.04
C HIS A 184 -8.80 -1.42 -4.63
N ILE A 185 -8.67 -0.45 -3.73
CA ILE A 185 -7.38 -0.15 -3.10
C ILE A 185 -7.08 -1.18 -2.00
N PRO A 186 -5.89 -1.81 -2.00
CA PRO A 186 -5.42 -2.59 -0.85
C PRO A 186 -5.34 -1.71 0.40
N GLN A 187 -6.00 -2.11 1.49
CA GLN A 187 -6.05 -1.31 2.72
C GLN A 187 -5.20 -1.92 3.84
N TRP A 188 -4.50 -1.07 4.59
CA TRP A 188 -3.64 -1.49 5.69
C TRP A 188 -4.42 -2.10 6.86
N VAL A 189 -5.58 -1.52 7.20
CA VAL A 189 -6.50 -2.08 8.20
C VAL A 189 -7.06 -3.45 7.81
N LEU A 190 -7.03 -3.77 6.52
CA LEU A 190 -7.39 -5.08 5.96
C LEU A 190 -6.15 -5.92 5.65
N LYS A 191 -4.99 -5.61 6.21
CA LYS A 191 -3.74 -6.38 6.06
C LYS A 191 -3.37 -6.61 4.59
N GLY A 192 -3.55 -5.57 3.77
CA GLY A 192 -3.22 -5.56 2.35
C GLY A 192 -4.26 -6.18 1.43
N TRP A 193 -5.42 -6.59 1.95
CA TRP A 193 -6.56 -6.98 1.11
C TRP A 193 -7.35 -5.76 0.65
N ARG A 194 -7.99 -5.90 -0.51
CA ARG A 194 -9.01 -4.97 -0.99
C ARG A 194 -10.35 -5.24 -0.29
N PRO A 195 -11.19 -4.23 -0.03
CA PRO A 195 -12.54 -4.43 0.49
C PRO A 195 -13.36 -5.46 -0.31
N THR A 196 -13.26 -5.45 -1.64
CA THR A 196 -13.93 -6.42 -2.52
C THR A 196 -13.46 -7.86 -2.34
N GLU A 197 -12.17 -8.07 -2.04
CA GLU A 197 -11.61 -9.39 -1.79
C GLU A 197 -12.09 -9.96 -0.44
N ILE A 198 -12.17 -9.12 0.60
CA ILE A 198 -12.71 -9.51 1.91
C ILE A 198 -14.19 -9.92 1.82
N LEU A 199 -14.98 -9.17 1.04
CA LEU A 199 -16.38 -9.51 0.79
C LEU A 199 -16.52 -10.87 0.09
N ALA A 200 -15.67 -11.15 -0.89
CA ALA A 200 -15.66 -12.43 -1.60
C ALA A 200 -15.23 -13.59 -0.68
N MET A 201 -14.28 -13.37 0.23
CA MET A 201 -13.85 -14.36 1.22
C MET A 201 -14.93 -14.67 2.26
N SER A 202 -15.75 -13.68 2.63
CA SER A 202 -16.81 -13.83 3.65
C SER A 202 -18.11 -14.42 3.11
N GLY A 203 -18.24 -14.55 1.79
CA GLY A 203 -19.41 -15.09 1.10
C GLY A 203 -19.34 -16.60 0.79
N ASN A 204 -18.27 -17.28 1.20
CA ASN A 204 -18.08 -18.74 1.11
C ASN A 204 -18.17 -19.40 2.50
#